data_AF-M4RU99-F1
#
_entry.id   AF-M4RU99-F1
#
_cell.length_a   1.000
_cell.length_b   1.000
_cell.length_c   1.000
_cell.angle_alpha   90.00
_cell.angle_beta   90.00
_cell.angle_gamma   90.00
#
_symmetry.space_group_name_H-M   'P 1'
#
loop_
_entity.id
_entity.type
_entity.pdbx_description
1 polymer ?
#
loop_
_entity_poly.entity_id
_entity_poly.type
_entity_poly.pdbx_seq_one_letter_code
_entity_poly.pdbx_strand_id
1 'polypeptide(L)'
;MGANAGQTISVNVERIGGFGASGLNVADVSVLTEGQASAAMNAVTEAISIIDAKRADLGALQNRFQSTIRNLSNISENVSAARSRIRDTDFAVETAELTRWQIIQQASITVLGQANQRPQAALQLLQG
;
A
#
# COMPACT_ATOMS: atom_id res chain seq x y z
N MET A 1 -12.18 3.72 -0.46
CA MET A 1 -11.08 4.64 -0.80
C MET A 1 -9.79 3.91 -0.50
N GLY A 2 -9.29 3.10 -1.42
CA GLY A 2 -8.33 2.03 -1.12
C GLY A 2 -7.68 1.42 -2.36
N ALA A 3 -6.92 0.34 -2.13
CA ALA A 3 -5.99 -0.35 -3.04
C ALA A 3 -6.55 -0.91 -4.37
N ASN A 4 -7.78 -0.57 -4.75
CA ASN A 4 -8.41 -1.03 -5.98
C ASN A 4 -8.20 -0.03 -7.13
N ALA A 5 -7.87 -0.55 -8.31
CA ALA A 5 -7.76 0.24 -9.53
C ALA A 5 -9.07 0.99 -9.83
N GLY A 6 -8.98 2.31 -10.06
CA GLY A 6 -10.13 3.16 -10.43
C GLY A 6 -10.62 4.13 -9.35
N GLN A 7 -10.11 4.08 -8.12
CA GLN A 7 -10.43 5.10 -7.10
C GLN A 7 -9.49 6.30 -7.17
N THR A 8 -9.78 7.22 -8.08
CA THR A 8 -9.05 8.50 -8.20
C THR A 8 -9.68 9.56 -7.30
N ILE A 9 -8.85 10.37 -6.63
CA ILE A 9 -9.32 11.57 -5.94
C ILE A 9 -9.19 12.73 -6.92
N SER A 10 -10.32 13.17 -7.46
CA SER A 10 -10.37 14.31 -8.37
C SER A 10 -10.21 15.62 -7.59
N VAL A 11 -9.25 16.44 -8.02
CA VAL A 11 -9.06 17.80 -7.53
C VAL A 11 -9.57 18.73 -8.62
N ASN A 12 -10.66 19.47 -8.35
CA ASN A 12 -11.10 20.54 -9.25
C ASN A 12 -10.84 21.88 -8.55
N VAL A 13 -10.01 22.72 -9.16
CA VAL A 13 -9.71 24.09 -8.71
C VAL A 13 -10.25 25.12 -9.71
N GLU A 14 -11.02 24.68 -10.69
CA GLU A 14 -11.59 25.56 -11.70
C GLU A 14 -12.80 26.30 -11.14
N ARG A 15 -12.87 27.58 -11.49
CA ARG A 15 -14.02 28.45 -11.23
C ARG A 15 -14.25 29.27 -12.49
N ILE A 16 -15.51 29.46 -12.87
CA ILE A 16 -15.87 30.36 -13.97
C ILE A 16 -15.32 31.76 -13.64
N GLY A 17 -14.56 32.35 -14.56
CA GLY A 17 -13.86 33.64 -14.35
C GLY A 17 -12.53 33.55 -13.57
N GLY A 18 -12.19 32.41 -12.98
CA GLY A 18 -10.95 32.19 -12.23
C GLY A 18 -10.91 32.94 -10.89
N PHE A 19 -9.73 32.96 -10.27
CA PHE A 19 -9.45 33.70 -9.03
C PHE A 19 -8.65 35.00 -9.27
N GLY A 20 -8.60 35.47 -10.52
CA GLY A 20 -8.01 36.76 -10.85
C GLY A 20 -8.96 37.92 -10.50
N ALA A 21 -8.46 39.15 -10.61
CA ALA A 21 -9.21 40.34 -10.22
C ALA A 21 -10.58 40.46 -10.91
N SER A 22 -10.65 40.19 -12.22
CA SER A 22 -11.91 40.21 -12.97
C SER A 22 -12.88 39.11 -12.51
N GLY A 23 -12.39 37.88 -12.32
CA GLY A 23 -13.22 36.78 -11.83
C GLY A 23 -13.74 36.97 -10.41
N LEU A 24 -12.97 37.66 -9.57
CA LEU A 24 -13.34 37.99 -8.19
C LEU A 24 -14.15 39.28 -8.07
N ASN A 25 -14.50 39.94 -9.19
CA ASN A 25 -15.19 41.24 -9.21
C ASN A 25 -14.43 42.34 -8.45
N VAL A 26 -13.09 42.26 -8.40
CA VAL A 26 -12.23 43.26 -7.76
C VAL A 26 -11.34 44.04 -8.74
N ALA A 27 -11.63 43.98 -10.04
CA ALA A 27 -10.84 44.68 -11.06
C ALA A 27 -11.04 46.20 -11.05
N ASP A 28 -12.28 46.66 -10.88
CA ASP A 28 -12.66 48.08 -11.07
C ASP A 28 -13.01 48.77 -9.74
N VAL A 29 -12.50 48.24 -8.64
CA VAL A 29 -12.81 48.75 -7.29
C VAL A 29 -12.13 50.09 -7.08
N SER A 30 -12.84 51.04 -6.46
CA SER A 30 -12.33 52.39 -6.19
C SER A 30 -12.47 52.76 -4.72
N VAL A 31 -11.60 53.65 -4.24
CA VAL A 31 -11.58 54.17 -2.87
C VAL A 31 -11.61 55.70 -2.82
N LEU A 32 -12.01 56.35 -3.93
CA LEU A 32 -11.96 57.82 -4.06
C LEU A 32 -13.03 58.54 -3.23
N THR A 33 -14.10 57.86 -2.85
CA THR A 33 -15.16 58.37 -1.99
C THR A 33 -15.44 57.38 -0.86
N GLU A 34 -16.05 57.85 0.23
CA GLU A 34 -16.46 56.99 1.35
C GLU A 34 -17.34 55.83 0.89
N GLY A 35 -18.35 56.12 0.05
CA GLY A 35 -19.25 55.10 -0.48
C GLY A 35 -18.54 54.06 -1.34
N GLN A 36 -17.58 54.49 -2.18
CA GLN A 36 -16.77 53.59 -2.98
C GLN A 36 -15.82 52.76 -2.10
N ALA A 37 -15.21 53.36 -1.07
CA ALA A 37 -14.37 52.63 -0.13
C ALA A 37 -15.15 51.57 0.67
N SER A 38 -16.38 51.86 1.09
CA SER A 38 -17.24 50.88 1.74
C SER A 38 -17.61 49.71 0.79
N ALA A 39 -17.98 50.03 -0.46
CA ALA A 39 -18.23 49.02 -1.47
C ALA A 39 -16.98 48.17 -1.78
N ALA A 40 -15.81 48.80 -1.79
CA ALA A 40 -14.53 48.14 -2.00
C ALA A 40 -14.22 47.10 -0.92
N MET A 41 -14.44 47.45 0.35
CA MET A 41 -14.26 46.52 1.46
C MET A 41 -15.17 45.31 1.32
N ASN A 42 -16.44 45.51 0.98
CA ASN A 42 -17.38 44.41 0.77
C ASN A 42 -16.94 43.48 -0.37
N ALA A 43 -16.54 44.04 -1.52
CA ALA A 43 -16.07 43.26 -2.66
C ALA A 43 -14.81 42.42 -2.33
N VAL A 44 -13.86 43.01 -1.59
CA VAL A 44 -12.65 42.31 -1.16
C VAL A 44 -12.97 41.22 -0.12
N THR A 45 -13.86 41.48 0.83
CA THR A 45 -14.29 40.47 1.81
C THR A 45 -14.96 39.28 1.13
N GLU A 46 -15.81 39.53 0.13
CA GLU A 46 -16.43 38.47 -0.66
C GLU A 46 -15.37 37.67 -1.44
N ALA A 47 -14.43 38.34 -2.11
CA ALA A 47 -13.34 37.69 -2.81
C ALA A 47 -12.49 36.79 -1.89
N ILE A 48 -12.15 37.27 -0.70
CA ILE A 48 -11.41 36.49 0.31
C ILE A 48 -12.24 35.27 0.75
N SER A 49 -13.52 35.46 1.03
CA SER A 49 -14.41 34.36 1.45
C SER A 49 -14.46 33.24 0.42
N ILE A 50 -14.50 33.57 -0.87
CA ILE A 50 -14.51 32.57 -1.94
C ILE A 50 -13.18 31.81 -2.02
N ILE A 51 -12.05 32.52 -1.90
CA ILE A 51 -10.73 31.89 -1.88
C ILE A 51 -10.61 30.95 -0.67
N ASP A 52 -11.03 31.41 0.51
CA ASP A 52 -10.91 30.63 1.74
C ASP A 52 -11.82 29.40 1.74
N ALA A 53 -13.04 29.51 1.19
CA ALA A 53 -13.90 28.35 0.97
C ALA A 53 -13.19 27.29 0.11
N LYS A 54 -12.54 27.72 -0.98
CA LYS A 54 -11.82 26.78 -1.85
C LYS A 54 -10.58 26.18 -1.17
N ARG A 55 -9.86 26.96 -0.37
CA ARG A 55 -8.71 26.46 0.42
C ARG A 55 -9.15 25.48 1.49
N ALA A 56 -10.32 25.69 2.11
CA ALA A 56 -10.88 24.77 3.08
C ALA A 56 -11.21 23.41 2.44
N ASP A 57 -11.84 23.41 1.25
CA ASP A 57 -12.09 22.18 0.47
C ASP A 57 -10.80 21.42 0.16
N LEU A 58 -9.76 22.15 -0.28
CA LEU A 58 -8.45 21.55 -0.56
C LEU A 58 -7.80 21.00 0.71
N GLY A 59 -7.93 21.67 1.85
CA GLY A 59 -7.46 21.19 3.14
C GLY A 59 -8.17 19.90 3.58
N ALA A 60 -9.49 19.84 3.42
CA ALA A 60 -10.26 18.62 3.69
C ALA A 60 -9.81 17.47 2.78
N LEU A 61 -9.54 17.76 1.51
CA LEU A 61 -9.05 16.78 0.55
C LEU A 61 -7.64 16.27 0.92
N GLN A 62 -6.75 17.17 1.36
CA GLN A 62 -5.43 16.79 1.88
C GLN A 62 -5.53 15.85 3.09
N ASN A 63 -6.43 16.13 4.03
CA ASN A 63 -6.67 15.24 5.19
C ASN A 63 -7.14 13.85 4.75
N ARG A 64 -8.01 13.79 3.74
CA ARG A 64 -8.47 12.53 3.14
C ARG A 64 -7.33 11.80 2.42
N PHE A 65 -6.48 12.50 1.68
CA PHE A 65 -5.28 11.91 1.06
C PHE A 65 -4.36 11.30 2.10
N GLN A 66 -4.02 12.05 3.17
CA GLN A 66 -3.15 11.56 4.24
C GLN A 66 -3.74 10.31 4.92
N SER A 67 -5.04 10.30 5.20
CA SER A 67 -5.72 9.14 5.79
C SER A 67 -5.70 7.93 4.86
N THR A 68 -5.90 8.15 3.56
CA THR A 68 -5.86 7.09 2.54
C THR A 68 -4.45 6.52 2.40
N ILE A 69 -3.42 7.38 2.41
CA ILE A 69 -2.00 6.97 2.35
C ILE A 69 -1.66 6.11 3.58
N ARG A 70 -1.97 6.58 4.80
CA ARG A 70 -1.72 5.80 6.03
C ARG A 70 -2.40 4.43 5.97
N ASN A 71 -3.66 4.38 5.52
CA ASN A 71 -4.38 3.11 5.36
C ASN A 71 -3.70 2.20 4.32
N LEU A 72 -3.29 2.74 3.18
CA LEU A 72 -2.63 1.97 2.12
C LEU A 72 -1.26 1.45 2.56
N SER A 73 -0.47 2.24 3.30
CA SER A 73 0.80 1.80 3.88
C SER A 73 0.59 0.62 4.83
N ASN A 74 -0.39 0.69 5.74
CA ASN A 74 -0.72 -0.42 6.64
C ASN A 74 -1.17 -1.68 5.87
N ILE A 75 -1.97 -1.51 4.82
CA ILE A 75 -2.39 -2.64 3.96
C ILE A 75 -1.18 -3.26 3.25
N SER A 76 -0.31 -2.43 2.68
CA SER A 76 0.90 -2.88 1.98
C SER A 76 1.84 -3.65 2.90
N GLU A 77 2.04 -3.18 4.13
CA GLU A 77 2.83 -3.86 5.16
C GLU A 77 2.22 -5.21 5.54
N ASN A 78 0.92 -5.25 5.82
CA ASN A 78 0.21 -6.48 6.15
C ASN A 78 0.26 -7.52 5.02
N VAL A 79 0.07 -7.08 3.77
CA VAL A 79 0.16 -7.94 2.59
C VAL A 79 1.59 -8.45 2.40
N SER A 80 2.59 -7.60 2.57
CA SER A 80 4.00 -8.00 2.46
C SER A 80 4.39 -9.01 3.54
N ALA A 81 3.95 -8.79 4.79
CA ALA A 81 4.17 -9.72 5.90
C ALA A 81 3.45 -11.06 5.69
N ALA A 82 2.20 -11.03 5.21
CA ALA A 82 1.46 -12.26 4.87
C ALA A 82 2.15 -13.03 3.75
N ARG A 83 2.61 -12.34 2.71
CA ARG A 83 3.34 -12.95 1.58
C ARG A 83 4.69 -13.54 2.02
N SER A 84 5.42 -12.87 2.92
CA SER A 84 6.65 -13.43 3.53
C SER A 84 6.34 -14.71 4.27
N ARG A 85 5.35 -14.71 5.18
CA ARG A 85 4.97 -15.92 5.93
C ARG A 85 4.60 -17.09 5.03
N ILE A 86 3.83 -16.85 3.97
CA ILE A 86 3.49 -17.89 2.99
C ILE A 86 4.78 -18.44 2.36
N ARG A 87 5.62 -17.57 1.82
CA ARG A 87 6.88 -17.98 1.17
C ARG A 87 7.84 -18.72 2.11
N ASP A 88 7.98 -18.24 3.34
CA ASP A 88 8.85 -18.85 4.35
C ASP A 88 8.32 -20.23 4.77
N THR A 89 6.99 -20.38 4.89
CA THR A 89 6.35 -21.67 5.18
C THR A 89 6.51 -22.65 4.03
N ASP A 90 6.29 -22.19 2.79
CA ASP A 90 6.46 -23.02 1.59
C ASP A 90 7.90 -23.52 1.48
N PHE A 91 8.90 -22.66 1.76
CA PHE A 91 10.31 -23.04 1.77
C PHE A 91 10.64 -24.05 2.87
N ALA A 92 10.08 -23.87 4.07
CA ALA A 92 10.27 -24.81 5.18
C ALA A 92 9.70 -26.20 4.86
N VAL A 93 8.52 -26.27 4.21
CA VAL A 93 7.90 -27.52 3.78
C VAL A 93 8.75 -28.22 2.72
N GLU A 94 9.15 -27.52 1.66
CA GLU A 94 10.00 -28.06 0.59
C GLU A 94 11.33 -28.59 1.15
N THR A 95 11.95 -27.85 2.08
CA THR A 95 13.21 -28.27 2.72
C THR A 95 13.02 -29.50 3.59
N ALA A 96 11.90 -29.60 4.32
CA ALA A 96 11.59 -30.77 5.13
C ALA A 96 11.30 -32.00 4.27
N GLU A 97 10.61 -31.83 3.13
CA GLU A 97 10.38 -32.88 2.14
C GLU A 97 11.70 -33.38 1.55
N LEU A 98 12.57 -32.47 1.09
CA LEU A 98 13.90 -32.80 0.58
C LEU A 98 14.73 -33.58 1.61
N THR A 99 14.73 -33.12 2.86
CA THR A 99 15.44 -33.79 3.97
C THR A 99 14.88 -35.19 4.22
N ARG A 100 13.55 -35.33 4.23
CA ARG A 100 12.88 -36.63 4.37
C ARG A 100 13.28 -37.59 3.25
N TRP A 101 13.30 -37.11 2.00
CA TRP A 101 13.75 -37.89 0.85
C TRP A 101 15.21 -38.36 0.98
N GLN A 102 16.12 -37.47 1.39
CA GLN A 102 17.52 -37.82 1.64
C GLN A 102 17.68 -38.88 2.74
N ILE A 103 16.93 -38.75 3.85
CA ILE A 103 16.94 -39.74 4.94
C ILE A 103 16.43 -41.10 4.44
N ILE A 104 15.31 -41.13 3.69
CA ILE A 104 14.77 -42.38 3.12
C ILE A 104 15.78 -43.02 2.18
N GLN A 105 16.46 -42.23 1.35
CA GLN A 105 17.47 -42.74 0.42
C GLN A 105 18.66 -43.36 1.17
N GLN A 106 19.18 -42.67 2.20
CA GLN A 106 20.29 -43.17 3.00
C GLN A 106 19.89 -44.40 3.82
N ALA A 107 18.70 -44.40 4.43
CA ALA A 107 18.15 -45.56 5.13
C ALA A 107 17.97 -46.76 4.19
N SER A 108 17.49 -46.55 2.97
CA SER A 108 17.34 -47.61 1.97
C SER A 108 18.68 -48.26 1.64
N ILE A 109 19.76 -47.47 1.48
CA ILE A 109 21.12 -47.97 1.24
C ILE A 109 21.62 -48.78 2.45
N THR A 110 21.45 -48.27 3.67
CA THR A 110 21.87 -48.97 4.90
C THR A 110 21.08 -50.26 5.12
N VAL A 111 19.76 -50.25 4.89
CA VAL A 111 18.90 -51.43 5.00
C VAL A 111 19.25 -52.45 3.92
N LEU A 112 19.52 -52.04 2.68
CA LEU A 112 20.03 -52.94 1.62
C LEU A 112 21.38 -53.54 2.01
N GLY A 113 22.29 -52.74 2.58
CA GLY A 113 23.58 -53.23 3.08
C GLY A 113 23.43 -54.28 4.18
N GLN A 114 22.57 -54.03 5.17
CA GLN A 114 22.27 -54.99 6.24
C GLN A 114 21.55 -56.24 5.72
N ALA A 115 20.63 -56.09 4.78
CA ALA A 115 19.92 -57.21 4.15
C ALA A 115 20.87 -58.10 3.35
N ASN A 116 21.87 -57.54 2.67
CA ASN A 116 22.88 -58.29 1.92
C ASN A 116 23.92 -59.02 2.81
N GLN A 117 24.19 -58.53 4.01
CA GLN A 117 25.13 -59.18 4.94
C GLN A 117 24.51 -60.38 5.70
N ARG A 118 23.20 -60.36 5.95
CA ARG A 118 22.47 -61.47 6.61
C ARG A 118 22.63 -62.84 5.92
N PRO A 119 22.50 -62.99 4.58
CA PRO A 119 22.69 -64.27 3.92
C PRO A 119 24.11 -64.83 4.04
N GLN A 120 25.14 -63.99 4.07
CA GLN A 120 26.53 -64.45 4.24
C GLN A 120 26.79 -64.99 5.65
N ALA A 121 26.23 -64.35 6.68
CA ALA A 121 26.29 -64.86 8.05
C ALA A 121 25.53 -66.19 8.20
N ALA A 122 24.39 -66.34 7.53
CA ALA A 122 23.63 -67.59 7.51
C ALA A 122 24.37 -68.73 6.80
N LEU A 123 25.11 -68.44 5.72
CA LEU A 123 25.93 -69.42 5.01
C LEU A 123 27.15 -69.88 5.83
N GLN A 124 27.75 -69.00 6.64
CA GLN A 124 28.82 -69.39 7.57
C GLN A 124 28.33 -70.33 8.69
N LEU A 125 27.09 -70.18 9.14
CA LEU A 125 26.46 -71.08 10.13
C LEU A 125 26.03 -72.44 9.54
N LEU A 126 25.89 -72.53 8.22
CA LEU A 126 25.53 -73.77 7.51
C LEU A 126 26.74 -74.58 7.04
N GLN A 127 27.94 -73.99 7.05
CA GLN A 127 29.21 -74.63 6.71
C GLN A 127 30.09 -74.94 7.93
N GLY A 128 29.66 -74.57 9.14
CA GLY A 128 30.32 -74.83 10.42
C GLY A 128 29.74 -76.01 11.18
#